data_AF-A0AAD7FN39-F1
#
_entry.id   AF-A0AAD7FN39-F1
#
_cell.length_a   1.000
_cell.length_b   1.000
_cell.length_c   1.000
_cell.angle_alpha   90.00
_cell.angle_beta   90.00
_cell.angle_gamma   90.00
#
_symmetry.space_group_name_H-M   'P 1'
#
loop_
_entity.id
_entity.type
_entity.pdbx_description
1 polymer ?
#
loop_
_entity_poly.entity_id
_entity_poly.type
_entity_poly.pdbx_seq_one_letter_code
_entity_poly.pdbx_strand_id
1 'polypeptide(L)'
;MKVSLFYTAPFPLATRSHLESILSTASGTLQYEPICDPVLEGFSPSDIFKRLGFSLPPPGYALVADNRTLTELHSNAAPTVLVVSPWCTTPQEQWQLYNGPGDLSLLTPYVRLALLAALAEESASLDPYKEDYYWTVPRVREYTAKLWVMKTLRADAAGAAYACAGYEKDVKEMHALYSTEAAKTGGVFRGLLH
;
A
#
# COMPACT_ATOMS: atom_id res chain seq x y z
N MET A 1 -4.34 16.63 -7.52
CA MET A 1 -3.18 15.89 -6.96
C MET A 1 -2.75 14.84 -7.97
N LYS A 2 -1.44 14.65 -8.18
CA LYS A 2 -0.94 13.63 -9.12
C LYS A 2 -0.66 12.32 -8.39
N VAL A 3 -1.21 11.23 -8.88
CA VAL A 3 -1.01 9.87 -8.35
C VAL A 3 -0.22 9.06 -9.37
N SER A 4 0.86 8.44 -8.95
CA SER A 4 1.63 7.55 -9.83
C SER A 4 0.79 6.31 -10.20
N LEU A 5 0.72 6.00 -11.49
CA LEU A 5 0.06 4.80 -12.03
C LEU A 5 1.11 3.92 -12.71
N PHE A 6 1.51 2.84 -12.04
CA PHE A 6 2.49 1.89 -12.54
C PHE A 6 1.83 0.84 -13.42
N TYR A 7 2.42 0.57 -14.58
CA TYR A 7 2.03 -0.55 -15.43
C TYR A 7 3.03 -1.70 -15.27
N THR A 8 2.54 -2.86 -14.86
CA THR A 8 3.36 -4.07 -14.58
C THR A 8 3.14 -5.18 -15.61
N ALA A 9 2.47 -4.84 -16.71
CA ALA A 9 2.19 -5.70 -17.84
C ALA A 9 2.37 -4.89 -19.14
N PRO A 10 2.49 -5.53 -20.31
CA PRO A 10 2.71 -4.83 -21.57
C PRO A 10 1.40 -4.22 -22.10
N PHE A 11 0.99 -3.07 -21.52
CA PHE A 11 -0.22 -2.35 -21.94
C PHE A 11 0.02 -1.57 -23.25
N PRO A 12 -0.72 -1.86 -24.34
CA PRO A 12 -0.72 -1.03 -25.54
C PRO A 12 -1.11 0.42 -25.21
N LEU A 13 -0.60 1.39 -25.98
CA LEU A 13 -0.90 2.82 -25.75
C LEU A 13 -2.41 3.10 -25.70
N ALA A 14 -3.18 2.53 -26.61
CA ALA A 14 -4.64 2.70 -26.63
C ALA A 14 -5.31 2.18 -25.35
N THR A 15 -4.87 1.03 -24.84
CA THR A 15 -5.38 0.44 -23.59
C THR A 15 -5.02 1.29 -22.38
N ARG A 16 -3.80 1.85 -22.35
CA ARG A 16 -3.37 2.80 -21.30
C ARG A 16 -4.25 4.04 -21.27
N SER A 17 -4.39 4.71 -22.43
CA SER A 17 -5.23 5.91 -22.55
C SER A 17 -6.68 5.64 -22.17
N HIS A 18 -7.21 4.45 -22.49
CA HIS A 18 -8.55 4.05 -22.09
C HIS A 18 -8.69 3.90 -20.57
N LEU A 19 -7.76 3.18 -19.92
CA LEU A 19 -7.74 3.03 -18.46
C LEU A 19 -7.62 4.38 -17.75
N GLU A 20 -6.68 5.22 -18.18
CA GLU A 20 -6.44 6.55 -17.62
C GLU A 20 -7.68 7.44 -17.73
N SER A 21 -8.40 7.36 -18.86
CA SER A 21 -9.68 8.04 -19.03
C SER A 21 -10.72 7.55 -18.02
N ILE A 22 -10.89 6.24 -17.86
CA ILE A 22 -11.85 5.66 -16.89
C ILE A 22 -11.54 6.13 -15.47
N LEU A 23 -10.28 6.04 -15.05
CA LEU A 23 -9.83 6.45 -13.72
C LEU A 23 -10.01 7.96 -13.50
N SER A 24 -9.79 8.78 -14.53
CA SER A 24 -9.96 10.24 -14.45
C SER A 24 -11.42 10.63 -14.31
N THR A 25 -12.31 9.99 -15.06
CA THR A 25 -13.75 10.22 -14.97
C THR A 25 -14.31 9.83 -13.60
N ALA A 26 -13.86 8.72 -13.02
CA ALA A 26 -14.38 8.24 -11.74
C ALA A 26 -14.02 9.15 -10.54
N SER A 27 -12.84 9.78 -10.59
CA SER A 27 -12.36 10.61 -9.49
C SER A 27 -12.77 12.08 -9.58
N GLY A 28 -12.89 12.62 -10.80
CA GLY A 28 -13.13 14.05 -11.06
C GLY A 28 -12.02 15.00 -10.57
N THR A 29 -11.07 14.53 -9.76
CA THR A 29 -10.12 15.37 -8.99
C THR A 29 -8.69 14.80 -8.95
N LEU A 30 -8.53 13.48 -9.10
CA LEU A 30 -7.23 12.84 -9.21
C LEU A 30 -6.71 12.96 -10.64
N GLN A 31 -5.45 13.37 -10.76
CA GLN A 31 -4.68 13.31 -11.98
C GLN A 31 -3.70 12.15 -11.86
N TYR A 32 -3.39 11.48 -12.96
CA TYR A 32 -2.49 10.34 -12.95
C TYR A 32 -1.19 10.65 -13.67
N GLU A 33 -0.10 10.13 -13.13
CA GLU A 33 1.21 10.13 -13.77
C GLU A 33 1.55 8.69 -14.18
N PRO A 34 1.38 8.34 -15.47
CA PRO A 34 1.62 6.98 -15.94
C PRO A 34 3.13 6.67 -15.95
N ILE A 35 3.50 5.58 -15.29
CA ILE A 35 4.88 5.08 -15.22
C ILE A 35 4.92 3.76 -15.99
N CYS A 36 5.53 3.83 -17.17
CA CYS A 36 5.70 2.72 -18.10
C CYS A 36 7.18 2.39 -18.20
N ASP A 37 7.66 1.56 -17.27
CA ASP A 37 9.03 1.07 -17.27
C ASP A 37 9.00 -0.46 -17.49
N PRO A 38 9.53 -0.97 -18.61
CA PRO A 38 9.60 -2.40 -18.89
C PRO A 38 10.29 -3.21 -17.79
N VAL A 39 11.15 -2.58 -16.99
CA VAL A 39 11.85 -3.22 -15.86
C VAL A 39 10.88 -3.59 -14.72
N LEU A 40 9.70 -2.97 -14.68
CA LEU A 40 8.65 -3.25 -13.68
C LEU A 40 7.68 -4.35 -14.14
N GLU A 41 7.82 -4.89 -15.35
CA GLU A 41 6.95 -5.95 -15.84
C GLU A 41 7.08 -7.22 -14.98
N GLY A 42 5.95 -7.76 -14.55
CA GLY A 42 5.88 -8.95 -13.70
C GLY A 42 6.27 -8.72 -12.23
N PHE A 43 6.62 -7.49 -11.83
CA PHE A 43 6.93 -7.19 -10.44
C PHE A 43 5.66 -7.15 -9.59
N SER A 44 5.76 -7.71 -8.38
CA SER A 44 4.73 -7.49 -7.36
C SER A 44 4.73 -6.02 -6.93
N PRO A 45 3.61 -5.48 -6.41
CA PRO A 45 3.59 -4.15 -5.80
C PRO A 45 4.77 -3.94 -4.85
N SER A 46 4.96 -4.85 -3.89
CA SER A 46 6.04 -4.80 -2.90
C SER A 46 7.43 -4.67 -3.52
N ASP A 47 7.71 -5.36 -4.63
CA ASP A 47 9.00 -5.28 -5.30
C ASP A 47 9.23 -3.97 -6.04
N ILE A 48 8.16 -3.36 -6.56
CA ILE A 48 8.21 -1.99 -7.12
C ILE A 48 8.58 -1.01 -5.99
N PHE A 49 7.88 -1.04 -4.86
CA PHE A 49 8.14 -0.10 -3.77
C PHE A 49 9.49 -0.34 -3.07
N LYS A 50 9.98 -1.58 -3.02
CA LYS A 50 11.36 -1.90 -2.58
C LYS A 50 12.39 -1.15 -3.42
N ARG A 51 12.22 -1.16 -4.75
CA ARG A 51 13.13 -0.45 -5.67
C ARG A 51 13.04 1.06 -5.55
N LEU A 52 11.86 1.58 -5.22
CA LEU A 52 11.64 3.00 -4.96
C LEU A 52 12.07 3.43 -3.54
N GLY A 53 12.61 2.50 -2.73
CA GLY A 53 13.06 2.78 -1.37
C GLY A 53 11.92 3.15 -0.40
N PHE A 54 10.68 2.75 -0.70
CA PHE A 54 9.46 3.07 0.07
C PHE A 54 9.14 4.55 0.24
N SER A 55 9.89 5.41 -0.45
CA SER A 55 9.67 6.85 -0.43
C SER A 55 8.76 7.21 -1.59
N LEU A 56 7.45 7.21 -1.35
CA LEU A 56 6.53 7.76 -2.33
C LEU A 56 6.48 9.29 -2.20
N PRO A 57 6.47 10.01 -3.34
CA PRO A 57 6.09 11.41 -3.31
C PRO A 57 4.70 11.53 -2.66
N PRO A 58 4.37 12.68 -2.04
CA PRO A 58 3.00 12.97 -1.64
C PRO A 58 2.06 12.65 -2.82
N PRO A 59 0.98 11.88 -2.59
CA PRO A 59 0.30 11.66 -1.31
C PRO A 59 0.69 10.40 -0.51
N GLY A 60 1.77 9.70 -0.88
CA GLY A 60 2.20 8.51 -0.13
C GLY A 60 1.44 7.23 -0.51
N TYR A 61 0.78 7.20 -1.67
CA TYR A 61 0.20 6.01 -2.27
C TYR A 61 0.33 6.05 -3.80
N ALA A 62 0.10 4.91 -4.45
CA ALA A 62 0.13 4.80 -5.90
C ALA A 62 -0.87 3.75 -6.40
N LEU A 63 -1.15 3.78 -7.70
CA LEU A 63 -1.94 2.76 -8.38
C LEU A 63 -1.03 1.81 -9.16
N VAL A 64 -1.41 0.55 -9.22
CA VAL A 64 -0.75 -0.47 -10.05
C VAL A 64 -1.79 -1.13 -10.95
N ALA A 65 -1.57 -1.02 -12.26
CA ALA A 65 -2.27 -1.78 -13.29
C ALA A 65 -1.45 -3.03 -13.62
N ASP A 66 -2.05 -4.20 -13.40
CA ASP A 66 -1.41 -5.50 -13.56
C ASP A 66 -2.05 -6.34 -14.65
N ASN A 67 -1.62 -7.60 -14.77
CA ASN A 67 -2.17 -8.54 -15.75
C ASN A 67 -3.70 -8.72 -15.61
N ARG A 68 -4.24 -8.62 -14.39
CA ARG A 68 -5.68 -8.69 -14.16
C ARG A 68 -6.37 -7.47 -14.76
N THR A 69 -5.86 -6.26 -14.48
CA THR A 69 -6.37 -5.02 -15.08
C THR A 69 -6.39 -5.10 -16.61
N LEU A 70 -5.30 -5.61 -17.22
CA LEU A 70 -5.18 -5.77 -18.66
C LEU A 70 -6.23 -6.75 -19.22
N THR A 71 -6.42 -7.88 -18.54
CA THR A 71 -7.39 -8.91 -18.93
C THR A 71 -8.82 -8.37 -18.88
N GLU A 72 -9.16 -7.63 -17.82
CA GLU A 72 -10.48 -7.02 -17.66
C GLU A 72 -10.78 -6.05 -18.80
N LEU A 73 -9.82 -5.19 -19.17
CA LEU A 73 -9.95 -4.26 -20.30
C LEU A 73 -10.12 -4.98 -21.64
N HIS A 74 -9.35 -6.05 -21.91
CA HIS A 74 -9.50 -6.83 -23.15
C HIS A 74 -10.84 -7.58 -23.22
N SER A 75 -11.42 -7.93 -22.08
CA SER A 75 -12.72 -8.60 -21.99
C SER A 75 -13.92 -7.63 -21.98
N ASN A 76 -13.70 -6.32 -22.10
CA ASN A 76 -14.70 -5.27 -21.91
C ASN A 76 -15.40 -5.30 -20.55
N ALA A 77 -14.75 -5.86 -19.53
CA ALA A 77 -15.21 -5.78 -18.14
C ALA A 77 -14.83 -4.41 -17.54
N ALA A 78 -15.50 -4.03 -16.45
CA ALA A 78 -15.10 -2.87 -15.66
C ALA A 78 -13.69 -3.11 -15.09
N PRO A 79 -12.69 -2.25 -15.39
CA PRO A 79 -11.32 -2.49 -14.96
C PRO A 79 -11.17 -2.25 -13.45
N THR A 80 -10.33 -3.07 -12.85
CA THR A 80 -9.88 -2.93 -11.47
C THR A 80 -8.39 -2.68 -11.43
N VAL A 81 -7.93 -1.91 -10.44
CA VAL A 81 -6.52 -1.58 -10.20
C VAL A 81 -6.16 -1.88 -8.76
N LEU A 82 -4.87 -2.03 -8.47
CA LEU A 82 -4.39 -2.08 -7.09
C LEU A 82 -4.13 -0.65 -6.61
N VAL A 83 -4.71 -0.28 -5.50
CA VAL A 83 -4.31 0.87 -4.70
C VAL A 83 -3.28 0.38 -3.71
N VAL A 84 -2.09 0.94 -3.77
CA VAL A 84 -0.97 0.50 -2.95
C VAL A 84 -0.50 1.65 -2.08
N SER A 85 -0.39 1.39 -0.78
CA SER A 85 0.07 2.37 0.20
C SER A 85 1.05 1.72 1.18
N PRO A 86 2.28 2.24 1.30
CA PRO A 86 3.18 1.87 2.37
C PRO A 86 2.73 2.52 3.69
N TRP A 87 2.69 1.71 4.75
CA TRP A 87 2.68 2.20 6.13
C TRP A 87 3.98 1.78 6.80
N CYS A 88 4.47 2.54 7.77
CA CYS A 88 5.61 2.12 8.59
C CYS A 88 5.35 2.26 10.07
N THR A 89 6.03 1.42 10.84
CA THR A 89 6.21 1.63 12.27
C THR A 89 7.69 1.68 12.66
N THR A 90 8.00 2.34 13.76
CA THR A 90 9.36 2.40 14.34
C THR A 90 9.40 1.75 15.73
N PRO A 91 10.57 1.28 16.19
CA PRO A 91 10.74 0.87 17.58
C PRO A 91 10.32 1.95 18.59
N GLN A 92 10.53 3.23 18.25
CA GLN A 92 10.12 4.35 19.10
C GLN A 92 8.60 4.48 19.25
N GLU A 93 7.83 4.22 18.20
CA GLU A 93 6.36 4.21 18.29
C GLU A 93 5.87 3.01 19.11
N GLN A 94 6.48 1.84 18.94
CA GLN A 94 6.15 0.67 19.77
C GLN A 94 6.40 0.93 21.25
N TRP A 95 7.41 1.74 21.58
CA TRP A 95 7.66 2.16 22.96
C TRP A 95 6.48 2.93 23.54
N GLN A 96 5.94 3.89 22.77
CA GLN A 96 4.81 4.70 23.22
C GLN A 96 3.53 3.88 23.41
N LEU A 97 3.41 2.77 22.67
CA LEU A 97 2.28 1.85 22.73
C LEU A 97 2.47 0.72 23.75
N TYR A 98 3.68 0.52 24.27
CA TYR A 98 3.99 -0.59 25.15
C TYR A 98 3.22 -0.49 26.48
N ASN A 99 2.34 -1.44 26.73
CA ASN A 99 1.57 -1.59 27.96
C ASN A 99 1.85 -2.93 28.67
N GLY A 100 2.90 -3.63 28.27
CA GLY A 100 3.28 -4.94 28.82
C GLY A 100 3.88 -4.83 30.23
N PRO A 101 4.11 -5.99 30.89
CA PRO A 101 4.68 -6.02 32.22
C PRO A 101 6.15 -5.56 32.24
N GLY A 102 6.54 -4.91 33.33
CA GLY A 102 7.93 -4.50 33.58
C GLY A 102 8.30 -3.16 32.95
N ASP A 103 9.19 -2.44 33.64
CA ASP A 103 9.73 -1.18 33.12
C ASP A 103 10.86 -1.47 32.14
N LEU A 104 10.60 -1.25 30.85
CA LEU A 104 11.61 -1.41 29.80
C LEU A 104 12.80 -0.45 29.98
N SER A 105 12.67 0.58 30.82
CA SER A 105 13.75 1.50 31.16
C SER A 105 14.92 0.80 31.87
N LEU A 106 14.65 -0.35 32.51
CA LEU A 106 15.64 -1.18 33.20
C LEU A 106 16.48 -2.05 32.24
N LEU A 107 16.02 -2.24 31.00
CA LEU A 107 16.77 -2.97 29.98
C LEU A 107 17.88 -2.11 29.38
N THR A 108 18.98 -2.75 28.96
CA THR A 108 20.02 -2.07 28.19
C THR A 108 19.43 -1.53 26.88
N PRO A 109 19.98 -0.43 26.31
CA PRO A 109 19.47 0.15 25.07
C PRO A 109 19.35 -0.85 23.91
N TYR A 110 20.30 -1.79 23.81
CA TYR A 110 20.31 -2.82 22.76
C TYR A 110 19.21 -3.86 22.95
N VAL A 111 19.04 -4.39 24.18
CA VAL A 111 18.00 -5.38 24.47
C VAL A 111 16.62 -4.76 24.31
N ARG A 112 16.47 -3.51 24.77
CA ARG A 112 15.25 -2.72 24.58
C ARG A 112 14.90 -2.55 23.11
N LEU A 113 15.87 -2.11 22.29
CA LEU A 113 15.65 -1.92 20.86
C LEU A 113 15.27 -3.24 20.18
N ALA A 114 15.95 -4.34 20.51
CA ALA A 114 15.65 -5.67 19.96
C ALA A 114 14.23 -6.14 20.33
N LEU A 115 13.79 -5.92 21.57
CA LEU A 115 12.43 -6.25 22.01
C LEU A 115 11.38 -5.44 21.25
N LEU A 116 11.55 -4.13 21.14
CA LEU A 116 10.58 -3.26 20.44
C LEU A 116 10.53 -3.58 18.93
N ALA A 117 11.68 -3.90 18.33
CA ALA A 117 11.72 -4.36 16.95
C ALA A 117 10.97 -5.70 16.78
N ALA A 118 11.14 -6.64 17.72
CA ALA A 118 10.39 -7.90 17.71
C ALA A 118 8.87 -7.67 17.89
N LEU A 119 8.45 -6.76 18.77
CA LEU A 119 7.05 -6.40 18.95
C LEU A 119 6.44 -5.76 17.69
N ALA A 120 7.20 -4.91 16.98
CA ALA A 120 6.78 -4.36 15.70
C ALA A 120 6.57 -5.46 14.65
N GLU A 121 7.50 -6.41 14.55
CA GLU A 121 7.41 -7.54 13.62
C GLU A 121 6.24 -8.46 13.95
N GLU A 122 6.05 -8.77 15.22
CA GLU A 122 4.92 -9.57 15.71
C GLU A 122 3.60 -8.87 15.37
N SER A 123 3.47 -7.59 15.73
CA SER A 123 2.28 -6.78 15.42
C SER A 123 2.00 -6.73 13.92
N ALA A 124 3.04 -6.60 13.10
CA ALA A 124 2.88 -6.70 11.65
C ALA A 124 2.43 -8.10 11.24
N SER A 125 3.03 -9.17 11.76
CA SER A 125 2.68 -10.55 11.43
C SER A 125 1.25 -10.96 11.80
N LEU A 126 0.70 -10.35 12.83
CA LEU A 126 -0.68 -10.58 13.28
C LEU A 126 -1.71 -9.78 12.47
N ASP A 127 -1.29 -8.86 11.62
CA ASP A 127 -2.19 -8.10 10.75
C ASP A 127 -2.78 -9.02 9.67
N PRO A 128 -4.11 -9.29 9.71
CA PRO A 128 -4.73 -10.23 8.77
C PRO A 128 -4.77 -9.72 7.33
N TYR A 129 -4.46 -8.43 7.11
CA TYR A 129 -4.44 -7.77 5.82
C TYR A 129 -3.03 -7.35 5.42
N LYS A 130 -1.99 -7.98 5.98
CA LYS A 130 -0.61 -7.78 5.57
C LYS A 130 -0.27 -8.69 4.40
N GLU A 131 0.36 -8.10 3.39
CA GLU A 131 0.89 -8.85 2.24
C GLU A 131 2.41 -9.00 2.33
N ASP A 132 3.15 -7.92 2.61
CA ASP A 132 4.61 -7.94 2.73
C ASP A 132 5.13 -6.89 3.73
N TYR A 133 6.31 -7.15 4.32
CA TYR A 133 6.95 -6.24 5.28
C TYR A 133 8.48 -6.35 5.28
N TYR A 134 9.16 -5.25 5.59
CA TYR A 134 10.61 -5.15 5.49
C TYR A 134 11.18 -3.96 6.27
N TRP A 135 12.43 -4.11 6.74
CA TRP A 135 13.15 -3.06 7.43
C TRP A 135 14.03 -2.25 6.47
N THR A 136 14.10 -0.92 6.65
CA THR A 136 15.05 -0.05 5.89
C THR A 136 16.48 -0.07 6.39
N VAL A 137 16.71 -0.54 7.62
CA VAL A 137 18.06 -0.70 8.21
C VAL A 137 18.14 -2.13 8.73
N PRO A 138 19.30 -2.83 8.66
CA PRO A 138 19.44 -4.17 9.23
C PRO A 138 19.30 -4.14 10.76
N ARG A 139 18.03 -4.17 11.20
CA ARG A 139 17.40 -4.44 12.52
C ARG A 139 18.01 -3.89 13.83
N VAL A 140 19.23 -3.34 13.89
CA VAL A 140 19.96 -3.29 15.18
C VAL A 140 20.79 -2.03 15.45
N ARG A 141 20.49 -0.87 14.86
CA ARG A 141 21.34 0.33 15.11
C ARG A 141 20.63 1.58 15.59
N GLU A 142 19.32 1.76 15.36
CA GLU A 142 18.65 3.03 15.66
C GLU A 142 17.15 2.85 15.97
N TYR A 143 16.62 3.66 16.90
CA TYR A 143 15.16 3.74 17.19
C TYR A 143 14.35 4.36 16.04
N THR A 144 15.03 4.96 15.07
CA THR A 144 14.51 5.57 13.84
C THR A 144 14.35 4.56 12.69
N ALA A 145 14.84 3.32 12.86
CA ALA A 145 14.65 2.27 11.86
C ALA A 145 13.15 2.06 11.59
N LYS A 146 12.78 1.91 10.31
CA LYS A 146 11.38 1.75 9.89
C LYS A 146 11.12 0.33 9.45
N LEU A 147 10.09 -0.28 10.03
CA LEU A 147 9.45 -1.47 9.50
C LEU A 147 8.32 -1.03 8.60
N TRP A 148 8.48 -1.19 7.30
CA TRP A 148 7.45 -0.91 6.33
C TRP A 148 6.56 -2.13 6.14
N VAL A 149 5.27 -1.88 5.96
CA VAL A 149 4.25 -2.85 5.61
C VAL A 149 3.52 -2.32 4.39
N MET A 150 3.37 -3.15 3.37
CA MET A 150 2.58 -2.80 2.19
C MET A 150 1.13 -3.15 2.39
N LYS A 151 0.29 -2.16 2.12
CA LYS A 151 -1.15 -2.29 2.05
C LYS A 151 -1.57 -2.21 0.60
N THR A 152 -2.19 -3.28 0.12
CA THR A 152 -2.63 -3.40 -1.27
C THR A 152 -4.11 -3.69 -1.30
N LEU A 153 -4.87 -2.86 -2.01
CA LEU A 153 -6.30 -2.99 -2.13
C LEU A 153 -6.68 -3.04 -3.60
N ARG A 154 -7.28 -4.15 -4.05
CA ARG A 154 -7.89 -4.19 -5.37
C ARG A 154 -9.19 -3.39 -5.35
N ALA A 155 -9.34 -2.45 -6.27
CA ALA A 155 -10.52 -1.60 -6.37
C ALA A 155 -10.94 -1.36 -7.82
N ASP A 156 -12.23 -1.12 -8.05
CA ASP A 156 -12.68 -0.54 -9.32
C ASP A 156 -12.34 0.96 -9.39
N ALA A 157 -12.69 1.64 -10.49
CA ALA A 157 -12.34 3.05 -10.66
C ALA A 157 -12.91 3.97 -9.55
N ALA A 158 -14.14 3.70 -9.08
CA ALA A 158 -14.77 4.49 -8.03
C ALA A 158 -14.16 4.18 -6.65
N GLY A 159 -13.98 2.90 -6.34
CA GLY A 159 -13.32 2.43 -5.13
C GLY A 159 -11.86 2.89 -5.04
N ALA A 160 -11.14 2.96 -6.16
CA ALA A 160 -9.77 3.47 -6.20
C ALA A 160 -9.73 4.95 -5.83
N ALA A 161 -10.63 5.76 -6.39
CA ALA A 161 -10.74 7.17 -6.03
C ALA A 161 -11.07 7.35 -4.54
N TYR A 162 -12.01 6.56 -4.01
CA TYR A 162 -12.37 6.57 -2.59
C TYR A 162 -11.20 6.16 -1.69
N ALA A 163 -10.50 5.09 -2.05
CA ALA A 163 -9.38 4.57 -1.28
C ALA A 163 -8.20 5.54 -1.24
N CYS A 164 -7.88 6.18 -2.37
CA CYS A 164 -6.88 7.24 -2.45
C CYS A 164 -7.21 8.40 -1.47
N ALA A 165 -8.46 8.85 -1.42
CA ALA A 165 -8.88 9.90 -0.49
C ALA A 165 -8.83 9.47 0.99
N GLY A 166 -9.08 8.19 1.27
CA GLY A 166 -8.98 7.61 2.60
C GLY A 166 -7.54 7.43 3.09
N TYR A 167 -6.68 6.89 2.23
CA TYR A 167 -5.27 6.61 2.54
C TYR A 167 -4.44 7.86 2.76
N GLU A 168 -4.87 9.00 2.21
CA GLU A 168 -4.27 10.30 2.54
C GLU A 168 -4.43 10.66 4.03
N LYS A 169 -5.46 10.12 4.71
CA LYS A 169 -5.78 10.45 6.10
C LYS A 169 -5.20 9.43 7.08
N ASP A 170 -5.58 8.16 6.94
CA ASP A 170 -5.12 7.08 7.81
C ASP A 170 -5.12 5.76 7.04
N VAL A 171 -3.94 5.32 6.60
CA VAL A 171 -3.77 4.08 5.85
C VAL A 171 -4.15 2.86 6.69
N LYS A 172 -3.80 2.85 7.99
CA LYS A 172 -3.92 1.65 8.83
C LYS A 172 -5.39 1.33 9.10
N GLU A 173 -6.15 2.32 9.56
CA GLU A 173 -7.58 2.14 9.87
C GLU A 173 -8.40 1.94 8.59
N MET A 174 -8.16 2.76 7.56
CA MET A 174 -8.94 2.70 6.32
C MET A 174 -8.70 1.41 5.55
N HIS A 175 -7.48 0.88 5.54
CA HIS A 175 -7.18 -0.35 4.80
C HIS A 175 -7.93 -1.56 5.35
N ALA A 176 -8.06 -1.68 6.67
CA ALA A 176 -8.83 -2.77 7.28
C ALA A 176 -10.33 -2.68 6.91
N LEU A 177 -10.88 -1.47 6.94
CA LEU A 177 -12.26 -1.21 6.54
C LEU A 177 -12.49 -1.55 5.06
N TYR A 178 -11.63 -1.05 4.16
CA TYR A 178 -11.78 -1.27 2.72
C TYR A 178 -11.58 -2.74 2.33
N SER A 179 -10.67 -3.44 3.00
CA SER A 179 -10.47 -4.88 2.79
C SER A 179 -11.70 -5.68 3.19
N THR A 180 -12.35 -5.29 4.30
CA THR A 180 -13.61 -5.91 4.75
C THR A 180 -14.73 -5.69 3.74
N GLU A 181 -14.85 -4.48 3.19
CA GLU A 181 -15.84 -4.20 2.13
C GLU A 181 -15.52 -4.92 0.82
N ALA A 182 -14.24 -4.96 0.41
CA ALA A 182 -13.80 -5.68 -0.78
C ALA A 182 -14.14 -7.18 -0.71
N ALA A 183 -14.05 -7.79 0.48
CA ALA A 183 -14.41 -9.18 0.68
C ALA A 183 -15.88 -9.49 0.33
N LYS A 184 -16.79 -8.51 0.47
CA LYS A 184 -18.21 -8.65 0.12
C LYS A 184 -18.47 -8.68 -1.39
N THR A 185 -17.52 -8.18 -2.18
CA THR A 185 -17.64 -7.97 -3.63
C THR A 185 -16.62 -8.80 -4.43
N GLY A 186 -16.22 -9.96 -3.90
CA GLY A 186 -15.27 -10.86 -4.57
C GLY A 186 -13.84 -10.32 -4.57
N GLY A 187 -13.47 -9.56 -3.54
CA GLY A 187 -12.13 -8.98 -3.38
C GLY A 187 -11.91 -7.69 -4.18
N VAL A 188 -12.96 -6.95 -4.54
CA VAL A 188 -12.85 -5.68 -5.28
C VAL A 188 -13.57 -4.57 -4.54
N PHE A 189 -12.83 -3.64 -3.96
CA PHE A 189 -13.41 -2.47 -3.30
C PHE A 189 -14.10 -1.55 -4.30
N ARG A 190 -15.34 -1.12 -3.98
CA ARG A 190 -16.17 -0.26 -4.84
C ARG A 190 -16.56 1.07 -4.18
N GLY A 191 -15.97 1.39 -3.02
CA GLY A 191 -16.38 2.49 -2.16
C GLY A 191 -17.24 2.05 -0.97
N LEU A 192 -17.42 2.94 0.00
CA LEU A 192 -18.37 2.73 1.11
C LEU A 192 -19.77 3.16 0.64
N LEU A 193 -20.72 2.23 0.62
CA LEU A 193 -22.12 2.57 0.46
C LEU A 193 -22.60 3.25 1.76
N HIS A 194 -23.10 4.48 1.65
CA HIS A 194 -23.79 5.17 2.74
C HIS A 194 -25.19 4.58 2.96
#